data_AF-A0A4R0E5Y0-F1
#
_entry.id   AF-A0A4R0E5Y0-F1
#
_cell.length_a   1.000
_cell.length_b   1.000
_cell.length_c   1.000
_cell.angle_alpha   90.00
_cell.angle_beta   90.00
_cell.angle_gamma   90.00
#
_symmetry.space_group_name_H-M   'P 1'
#
loop_
_entity.id
_entity.type
_entity.pdbx_description
1 polymer ?
#
loop_
_entity_poly.entity_id
_entity_poly.type
_entity_poly.pdbx_seq_one_letter_code
_entity_poly.pdbx_strand_id
1 'polypeptide(L)'
;MMGSGKTTQIIENIRTAETNQNFLYITPLLDECHRVSGTTYDEDDNLKRPLITTEDDTSVHYDYLEDAPLKDRRFKHPSYKGGNKAESLQYLIKNKENVVSTHQLFMNLTPTMLEDAKDYVLVIDETIQVYDVYGEYTATELEALFRLGWIKIDENDNVTLRFQRENFGDNGGDPTGTKYENLATMCDLGQLLYVDQKLIVWELSIDTLKAFKEVWIATYMFEGSQMSAYLKSYGVNYELIRFGNKPSQIKHLVNISDDAFINEIGTKKTALSSSQFRTNKKVLCEQLSKNLDNYFRNKAKAKKGDRLWTSFKDGQTAIAGSRYKDEWLAFNTKATNEYREKTNLAYLLNLFPNPMVVKASAMKGFPVNEDVFALSEMVQWVWRSAIREGNPINIYVPSSRMRKLLNDWLNDEYENIIAKSTLQEAEQLDLV
;
A
#
# COMPACT_ATOMS: atom_id res chain seq x y z
N MET A 1 2.00 -0.13 -17.26
CA MET A 1 1.50 -1.50 -16.97
C MET A 1 2.36 -2.20 -15.93
N MET A 2 1.78 -3.12 -15.16
CA MET A 2 2.54 -3.99 -14.26
C MET A 2 3.62 -4.78 -15.02
N GLY A 3 4.88 -4.73 -14.54
CA GLY A 3 6.02 -5.34 -15.22
C GLY A 3 6.59 -4.57 -16.41
N SER A 4 5.99 -3.44 -16.83
CA SER A 4 6.46 -2.66 -17.99
C SER A 4 7.50 -1.59 -17.62
N GLY A 5 8.42 -1.92 -16.71
CA GLY A 5 9.61 -1.09 -16.46
C GLY A 5 9.42 0.13 -15.55
N LYS A 6 8.44 0.18 -14.63
CA LYS A 6 8.38 1.29 -13.64
C LYS A 6 9.67 1.40 -12.83
N THR A 7 10.04 0.31 -12.17
CA THR A 7 11.29 0.27 -11.40
C THR A 7 12.50 0.43 -12.32
N THR A 8 12.45 -0.08 -13.55
CA THR A 8 13.52 0.12 -14.55
C THR A 8 13.69 1.60 -14.89
N GLN A 9 12.60 2.34 -15.12
CA GLN A 9 12.63 3.77 -15.40
C GLN A 9 13.14 4.56 -14.20
N ILE A 10 12.69 4.22 -12.99
CA ILE A 10 13.23 4.85 -11.77
C ILE A 10 14.73 4.59 -11.64
N ILE A 11 15.14 3.33 -11.81
CA ILE A 11 16.56 2.94 -11.77
C ILE A 11 17.35 3.77 -12.77
N GLU A 12 16.84 3.92 -13.99
CA GLU A 12 17.49 4.75 -15.01
C GLU A 12 17.56 6.22 -14.59
N ASN A 13 16.46 6.80 -14.09
CA ASN A 13 16.43 8.17 -13.61
C ASN A 13 17.44 8.40 -12.46
N ILE A 14 17.54 7.47 -11.51
CA ILE A 14 18.53 7.51 -10.43
C ILE A 14 19.94 7.39 -11.01
N ARG A 15 20.16 6.47 -11.95
CA ARG A 15 21.46 6.22 -12.57
C ARG A 15 21.99 7.47 -13.27
N THR A 16 21.13 8.17 -14.01
CA THR A 16 21.51 9.36 -14.82
C THR A 16 21.42 10.69 -14.06
N ALA A 17 20.95 10.70 -12.81
CA ALA A 17 20.89 11.92 -12.00
C ALA A 17 22.28 12.51 -11.72
N GLU A 18 22.33 13.72 -11.17
CA GLU A 18 23.60 14.31 -10.71
C GLU A 18 24.30 13.39 -9.68
N THR A 19 25.63 13.31 -9.73
CA THR A 19 26.40 12.35 -8.91
C THR A 19 26.26 12.59 -7.40
N ASN A 20 26.04 13.85 -7.01
CA ASN A 20 25.84 14.29 -5.63
C ASN A 20 24.37 14.25 -5.17
N GLN A 21 23.42 13.86 -6.02
CA GLN A 21 22.02 13.72 -5.63
C GLN A 21 21.85 12.46 -4.78
N ASN A 22 21.35 12.65 -3.55
CA ASN A 22 21.05 11.56 -2.63
C ASN A 22 19.61 11.08 -2.79
N PHE A 23 19.41 9.78 -2.64
CA PHE A 23 18.12 9.12 -2.80
C PHE A 23 17.75 8.32 -1.54
N LEU A 24 16.49 8.40 -1.15
CA LEU A 24 15.86 7.47 -0.21
C LEU A 24 14.84 6.65 -1.00
N TYR A 25 15.19 5.42 -1.34
CA TYR A 25 14.31 4.49 -2.05
C TYR A 25 13.57 3.61 -1.06
N ILE A 26 12.24 3.67 -1.06
CA ILE A 26 11.39 2.85 -0.19
C ILE A 26 10.54 1.90 -1.02
N THR A 27 10.43 0.66 -0.56
CA THR A 27 9.67 -0.40 -1.24
C THR A 27 8.93 -1.29 -0.24
N PRO A 28 7.88 -2.04 -0.64
CA PRO A 28 7.13 -2.86 0.30
C PRO A 28 7.93 -4.01 0.94
N LEU A 29 8.92 -4.58 0.24
CA LEU A 29 9.64 -5.79 0.67
C LEU A 29 11.16 -5.62 0.64
N LEU A 30 11.83 -6.30 1.57
CA LEU A 30 13.29 -6.30 1.69
C LEU A 30 13.99 -6.86 0.45
N ASP A 31 13.41 -7.87 -0.21
CA ASP A 31 13.97 -8.44 -1.44
C ASP A 31 14.07 -7.42 -2.58
N GLU A 32 13.10 -6.52 -2.66
CA GLU A 32 13.15 -5.44 -3.63
C GLU A 32 14.22 -4.41 -3.29
N CYS A 33 14.56 -4.24 -2.00
CA CYS A 33 15.70 -3.41 -1.61
C CYS A 33 17.00 -3.96 -2.22
N HIS A 34 17.22 -5.28 -2.10
CA HIS A 34 18.38 -5.95 -2.70
C HIS A 34 18.36 -5.86 -4.22
N ARG A 35 17.21 -6.14 -4.84
CA ARG A 35 17.05 -6.07 -6.30
C ARG A 35 17.37 -4.69 -6.88
N VAL A 36 16.95 -3.62 -6.21
CA VAL A 36 17.16 -2.24 -6.67
C VAL A 36 18.60 -1.79 -6.40
N SER A 37 19.11 -2.04 -5.19
CA SER A 37 20.47 -1.63 -4.82
C SER A 37 21.56 -2.49 -5.47
N GLY A 38 21.22 -3.71 -5.88
CA GLY A 38 22.16 -4.70 -6.40
C GLY A 38 22.96 -5.40 -5.31
N THR A 39 22.60 -5.29 -4.03
CA THR A 39 23.35 -5.92 -2.93
C THR A 39 23.07 -7.41 -2.82
N THR A 40 24.09 -8.21 -2.52
CA THR A 40 23.98 -9.65 -2.26
C THR A 40 23.79 -9.93 -0.77
N TYR A 41 23.22 -11.10 -0.45
CA TYR A 41 23.03 -11.60 0.91
C TYR A 41 23.14 -13.13 0.91
N ASP A 42 23.37 -13.73 2.06
CA ASP A 42 23.37 -15.19 2.23
C ASP A 42 21.93 -15.73 2.14
N GLU A 43 21.66 -16.67 1.23
CA GLU A 43 20.32 -17.26 1.03
C GLU A 43 19.78 -17.94 2.29
N ASP A 44 20.66 -18.41 3.18
CA ASP A 44 20.30 -19.03 4.46
C ASP A 44 20.05 -17.98 5.59
N ASP A 45 20.38 -16.70 5.37
CA ASP A 45 20.09 -15.63 6.32
C ASP A 45 18.63 -15.18 6.21
N ASN A 46 17.82 -15.64 7.17
CA ASN A 46 16.41 -15.24 7.31
C ASN A 46 16.19 -13.72 7.43
N LEU A 47 17.21 -12.96 7.84
CA LEU A 47 17.14 -11.49 7.94
C LEU A 47 17.68 -10.78 6.71
N LYS A 48 18.20 -11.53 5.72
CA LYS A 48 18.71 -11.07 4.43
C LYS A 48 19.64 -9.87 4.58
N ARG A 49 20.65 -9.98 5.44
CA ARG A 49 21.59 -8.88 5.68
C ARG A 49 22.54 -8.78 4.50
N PRO A 50 22.84 -7.57 3.98
CA PRO A 50 23.76 -7.43 2.88
C PRO A 50 25.17 -7.92 3.28
N LEU A 51 25.84 -8.63 2.38
CA LEU A 51 27.23 -9.03 2.58
C LEU A 51 28.13 -7.78 2.57
N ILE A 52 29.05 -7.71 3.52
CA ILE A 52 29.98 -6.58 3.68
C ILE A 52 31.33 -6.97 3.08
N THR A 53 31.86 -6.16 2.16
CA THR A 53 33.19 -6.39 1.57
C THR A 53 34.29 -5.66 2.33
N THR A 54 34.03 -4.42 2.74
CA THR A 54 34.95 -3.60 3.53
C THR A 54 34.15 -2.81 4.57
N GLU A 55 34.72 -2.68 5.75
CA GLU A 55 34.17 -1.89 6.85
C GLU A 55 35.34 -1.12 7.46
N ASP A 56 35.25 0.21 7.46
CA ASP A 56 36.14 1.08 8.21
C ASP A 56 35.32 1.97 9.16
N ASP A 57 36.00 2.77 9.98
CA ASP A 57 35.37 3.62 11.01
C ASP A 57 34.39 4.65 10.42
N THR A 58 34.40 4.85 9.10
CA THR A 58 33.64 5.92 8.41
C THR A 58 32.66 5.40 7.36
N SER A 59 32.79 4.15 6.89
CA SER A 59 32.00 3.62 5.79
C SER A 59 31.91 2.09 5.79
N VAL A 60 30.72 1.59 5.42
CA VAL A 60 30.46 0.17 5.18
C VAL A 60 30.22 -0.03 3.69
N HIS A 61 31.01 -0.86 3.02
CA HIS A 61 30.75 -1.25 1.63
C HIS A 61 30.13 -2.64 1.58
N TYR A 62 29.10 -2.77 0.75
CA TYR A 62 28.48 -4.05 0.49
C TYR A 62 29.04 -4.70 -0.75
N ASP A 63 28.83 -6.01 -0.84
CA ASP A 63 29.00 -6.75 -2.07
C ASP A 63 27.81 -6.43 -2.99
N TYR A 64 28.13 -5.90 -4.17
CA TYR A 64 27.15 -5.52 -5.19
C TYR A 64 27.38 -6.38 -6.43
N LEU A 65 26.30 -6.81 -7.07
CA LEU A 65 26.37 -7.51 -8.36
C LEU A 65 27.08 -6.64 -9.40
N GLU A 66 27.98 -7.24 -10.19
CA GLU A 66 28.80 -6.50 -11.16
C GLU A 66 27.98 -5.80 -12.24
N ASP A 67 26.84 -6.36 -12.62
CA ASP A 67 25.91 -5.87 -13.62
C ASP A 67 24.75 -5.04 -13.02
N ALA A 68 24.73 -4.83 -11.70
CA ALA A 68 23.68 -4.03 -11.08
C ALA A 68 23.74 -2.57 -11.56
N PRO A 69 22.62 -2.02 -12.07
CA PRO A 69 22.60 -0.70 -12.70
C PRO A 69 22.88 0.45 -11.74
N LEU A 70 22.70 0.23 -10.43
CA LEU A 70 22.91 1.23 -9.38
C LEU A 70 24.13 0.94 -8.49
N LYS A 71 25.01 0.00 -8.85
CA LYS A 71 26.19 -0.35 -8.02
C LYS A 71 27.04 0.87 -7.66
N ASP A 72 27.22 1.79 -8.61
CA ASP A 72 28.06 2.99 -8.44
C ASP A 72 27.39 4.05 -7.55
N ARG A 73 26.06 3.95 -7.33
CA ARG A 73 25.34 4.78 -6.36
C ARG A 73 25.48 4.29 -4.92
N ARG A 74 25.98 3.07 -4.72
CA ARG A 74 26.35 2.49 -3.42
C ARG A 74 25.25 2.59 -2.36
N PHE A 75 24.01 2.25 -2.75
CA PHE A 75 22.87 2.23 -1.83
C PHE A 75 23.16 1.42 -0.57
N LYS A 76 22.74 1.96 0.58
CA LYS A 76 22.92 1.41 1.93
C LYS A 76 21.59 0.92 2.49
N HIS A 77 21.66 -0.11 3.33
CA HIS A 77 20.50 -0.70 4.01
C HIS A 77 20.59 -0.36 5.50
N PRO A 78 19.51 0.14 6.13
CA PRO A 78 19.47 0.28 7.59
C PRO A 78 19.68 -1.06 8.29
N SER A 79 20.63 -1.11 9.22
CA SER A 79 21.08 -2.35 9.87
C SER A 79 20.85 -2.34 11.38
N TYR A 80 21.00 -3.51 12.03
CA TYR A 80 20.98 -3.65 13.49
C TYR A 80 22.37 -3.49 14.13
N LYS A 81 23.41 -3.18 13.34
CA LYS A 81 24.78 -3.13 13.86
C LYS A 81 25.01 -1.75 14.49
N GLY A 82 25.21 -1.72 15.81
CA GLY A 82 25.44 -0.49 16.58
C GLY A 82 24.19 0.18 17.14
N GLY A 83 23.02 -0.44 17.03
CA GLY A 83 21.74 0.12 17.49
C GLY A 83 20.53 -0.58 16.89
N ASN A 84 19.38 0.10 16.86
CA ASN A 84 18.21 -0.36 16.13
C ASN A 84 18.18 0.18 14.68
N LYS A 85 17.33 -0.40 13.82
CA LYS A 85 17.23 0.00 12.41
C LYS A 85 16.87 1.47 12.19
N ALA A 86 16.10 2.09 13.10
CA ALA A 86 15.74 3.51 12.97
C ALA A 86 16.94 4.42 13.27
N GLU A 87 17.74 4.08 14.28
CA GLU A 87 19.02 4.77 14.57
C GLU A 87 19.99 4.64 13.39
N SER A 88 20.09 3.44 12.79
CA SER A 88 20.89 3.23 11.59
C SER A 88 20.38 4.06 10.41
N LEU A 89 19.07 4.13 10.19
CA LEU A 89 18.49 4.97 9.14
C LEU A 89 18.82 6.46 9.38
N GLN A 90 18.75 6.92 10.63
CA GLN A 90 19.08 8.30 10.97
C GLN A 90 20.55 8.60 10.67
N TYR A 91 21.45 7.69 11.05
CA TYR A 91 22.87 7.82 10.74
C TYR A 91 23.12 7.91 9.22
N LEU A 92 22.48 7.05 8.42
CA LEU A 92 22.67 7.04 6.97
C LEU A 92 22.18 8.36 6.33
N ILE A 93 20.99 8.84 6.72
CA ILE A 93 20.44 10.09 6.20
C ILE A 93 21.34 11.28 6.59
N LYS A 94 21.78 11.34 7.85
CA LYS A 94 22.66 12.39 8.37
C LYS A 94 24.01 12.45 7.62
N ASN A 95 24.54 11.29 7.22
CA ASN A 95 25.79 11.20 6.48
C ASN A 95 25.62 11.32 4.95
N LYS A 96 24.42 11.67 4.48
CA LYS A 96 24.13 11.88 3.05
C LYS A 96 24.38 10.62 2.20
N GLU A 97 24.15 9.44 2.76
CA GLU A 97 24.24 8.17 2.03
C GLU A 97 23.00 7.94 1.14
N ASN A 98 23.16 7.27 0.00
CA ASN A 98 22.00 6.73 -0.72
C ASN A 98 21.40 5.58 0.10
N VAL A 99 20.10 5.61 0.37
CA VAL A 99 19.45 4.64 1.27
C VAL A 99 18.36 3.88 0.55
N VAL A 100 18.34 2.56 0.74
CA VAL A 100 17.22 1.71 0.35
C VAL A 100 16.57 1.09 1.59
N SER A 101 15.24 1.12 1.68
CA SER A 101 14.52 0.70 2.86
C SER A 101 13.11 0.19 2.57
N THR A 102 12.45 -0.32 3.60
CA THR A 102 11.04 -0.73 3.48
C THR A 102 10.09 0.41 3.82
N HIS A 103 8.85 0.34 3.31
CA HIS A 103 7.78 1.29 3.68
C HIS A 103 7.59 1.36 5.19
N GLN A 104 7.68 0.23 5.89
CA GLN A 104 7.49 0.18 7.34
C GLN A 104 8.54 0.99 8.10
N LEU A 105 9.81 0.91 7.70
CA LEU A 105 10.86 1.67 8.37
C LEU A 105 10.77 3.17 8.03
N PHE A 106 10.31 3.52 6.83
CA PHE A 106 10.01 4.90 6.46
C PHE A 106 8.93 5.54 7.36
N MET A 107 7.93 4.78 7.81
CA MET A 107 6.92 5.31 8.74
C MET A 107 7.49 5.76 10.10
N ASN A 108 8.74 5.39 10.41
CA ASN A 108 9.42 5.73 11.66
C ASN A 108 10.37 6.95 11.52
N LEU A 109 10.31 7.71 10.42
CA LEU A 109 11.10 8.93 10.28
C LEU A 109 10.73 9.95 11.37
N THR A 110 11.73 10.45 12.07
CA THR A 110 11.58 11.47 13.11
C THR A 110 11.74 12.88 12.52
N PRO A 111 11.27 13.94 13.20
CA PRO A 111 11.49 15.32 12.74
C PRO A 111 12.96 15.66 12.45
N THR A 112 13.90 15.16 13.26
CA THR A 112 15.34 15.34 13.01
C THR A 112 15.78 14.68 11.71
N MET A 113 15.30 13.48 11.40
CA MET A 113 15.63 12.79 10.15
C MET A 113 15.04 13.52 8.94
N LEU A 114 13.84 14.10 9.08
CA LEU A 114 13.21 14.88 8.02
C LEU A 114 13.97 16.18 7.73
N GLU A 115 14.55 16.81 8.77
CA GLU A 115 15.44 17.96 8.60
C GLU A 115 16.68 17.60 7.78
N ASP A 116 17.32 16.46 8.09
CA ASP A 116 18.49 15.96 7.36
C ASP A 116 18.15 15.48 5.94
N ALA A 117 16.88 15.15 5.67
CA ALA A 117 16.40 14.62 4.39
C ALA A 117 16.05 15.70 3.34
N LYS A 118 16.22 16.99 3.65
CA LYS A 118 15.84 18.10 2.73
C LYS A 118 16.49 18.07 1.36
N ASP A 119 17.72 17.55 1.28
CA ASP A 119 18.46 17.44 0.01
C ASP A 119 18.15 16.12 -0.74
N TYR A 120 17.37 15.21 -0.15
CA TYR A 120 17.08 13.91 -0.72
C TYR A 120 15.92 13.95 -1.71
N VAL A 121 16.01 13.10 -2.74
CA VAL A 121 14.84 12.66 -3.52
C VAL A 121 14.27 11.40 -2.85
N LEU A 122 13.01 11.47 -2.43
CA LEU A 122 12.27 10.30 -1.94
C LEU A 122 11.69 9.55 -3.13
N VAL A 123 11.97 8.26 -3.22
CA VAL A 123 11.39 7.37 -4.21
C VAL A 123 10.52 6.35 -3.52
N ILE A 124 9.24 6.33 -3.85
CA ILE A 124 8.24 5.40 -3.31
C ILE A 124 7.87 4.39 -4.40
N ASP A 125 8.26 3.13 -4.22
CA ASP A 125 7.83 2.04 -5.09
C ASP A 125 6.43 1.54 -4.67
N GLU A 126 5.46 1.60 -5.57
CA GLU A 126 4.03 1.53 -5.28
C GLU A 126 3.52 2.72 -4.45
N THR A 127 2.67 2.46 -3.46
CA THR A 127 2.13 3.45 -2.53
C THR A 127 2.37 3.02 -1.10
N ILE A 128 2.65 4.02 -0.25
CA ILE A 128 2.63 3.89 1.20
C ILE A 128 1.20 3.99 1.72
N GLN A 129 1.01 3.50 2.94
CA GLN A 129 -0.25 3.68 3.65
C GLN A 129 -0.32 5.11 4.19
N VAL A 130 -1.33 5.85 3.75
CA VAL A 130 -1.58 7.23 4.20
C VAL A 130 -2.69 7.33 5.25
N TYR A 131 -3.52 6.30 5.36
CA TYR A 131 -4.58 6.20 6.37
C TYR A 131 -4.57 4.81 7.02
N ASP A 132 -4.78 4.76 8.33
CA ASP A 132 -5.08 3.51 9.03
C ASP A 132 -6.06 3.73 10.19
N VAL A 133 -6.81 2.70 10.56
CA VAL A 133 -7.64 2.77 11.77
C VAL A 133 -6.72 2.67 12.99
N TYR A 134 -6.72 3.70 13.82
CA TYR A 134 -5.90 3.77 15.02
C TYR A 134 -6.68 3.25 16.23
N GLY A 135 -6.47 1.97 16.53
CA GLY A 135 -7.24 1.21 17.52
C GLY A 135 -6.76 1.30 18.97
N GLU A 136 -5.81 2.17 19.29
CA GLU A 136 -5.20 2.26 20.62
C GLU A 136 -6.15 2.84 21.70
N TYR A 137 -7.16 3.62 21.28
CA TYR A 137 -8.10 4.27 22.19
C TYR A 137 -9.53 3.80 21.97
N THR A 138 -10.21 3.42 23.06
CA THR A 138 -11.64 3.08 23.02
C THR A 138 -12.52 4.32 22.97
N ALA A 139 -13.74 4.20 22.48
CA ALA A 139 -14.71 5.31 22.47
C ALA A 139 -14.93 5.92 23.87
N THR A 140 -14.98 5.08 24.92
CA THR A 140 -15.14 5.52 26.31
C THR A 140 -13.93 6.29 26.82
N GLU A 141 -12.71 5.89 26.44
CA GLU A 141 -11.50 6.63 26.78
C GLU A 141 -11.46 7.99 26.06
N LEU A 142 -11.79 8.03 24.77
CA LEU A 142 -11.87 9.28 24.01
C LEU A 142 -12.89 10.26 24.60
N GLU A 143 -14.08 9.78 24.97
CA GLU A 143 -15.11 10.59 25.64
C GLU A 143 -14.58 11.20 26.95
N ALA A 144 -13.82 10.41 27.73
CA ALA A 144 -13.19 10.92 28.96
C ALA A 144 -12.14 12.00 28.67
N LEU A 145 -11.30 11.81 27.65
CA LEU A 145 -10.28 12.78 27.25
C LEU A 145 -10.89 14.10 26.76
N PHE A 146 -11.99 14.05 26.00
CA PHE A 146 -12.75 15.24 25.63
C PHE A 146 -13.36 15.94 26.84
N ARG A 147 -13.97 15.18 27.77
CA ARG A 147 -14.58 15.74 28.99
C ARG A 147 -13.55 16.40 29.90
N LEU A 148 -12.34 15.84 29.97
CA LEU A 148 -11.20 16.42 30.70
C LEU A 148 -10.59 17.62 29.97
N GLY A 149 -11.00 17.89 28.73
CA GLY A 149 -10.45 18.97 27.91
C GLY A 149 -9.02 18.72 27.45
N TRP A 150 -8.51 17.48 27.50
CA TRP A 150 -7.15 17.13 27.11
C TRP A 150 -6.97 17.00 25.60
N ILE A 151 -8.08 16.79 24.89
CA ILE A 151 -8.12 16.79 23.43
C ILE A 151 -9.30 17.63 22.94
N LYS A 152 -9.16 18.23 21.76
CA LYS A 152 -10.22 18.91 21.02
C LYS A 152 -10.14 18.59 19.53
N ILE A 153 -11.18 18.91 18.79
CA ILE A 153 -11.17 18.87 17.33
C ILE A 153 -10.68 20.24 16.83
N ASP A 154 -9.80 20.24 15.83
CA ASP A 154 -9.32 21.43 15.15
C ASP A 154 -10.49 22.12 14.42
N GLU A 155 -10.74 23.38 14.75
CA GLU A 155 -11.86 24.15 14.19
C GLU A 155 -11.66 24.46 12.69
N ASN A 156 -10.42 24.38 12.18
CA ASN A 156 -10.12 24.69 10.79
C ASN A 156 -10.63 23.61 9.82
N ASP A 157 -10.58 22.34 10.22
CA ASP A 157 -11.01 21.22 9.38
C ASP A 157 -12.10 20.33 10.00
N ASN A 158 -12.47 20.59 11.25
CA ASN A 158 -13.51 19.88 12.00
C ASN A 158 -13.32 18.35 12.08
N VAL A 159 -12.10 17.86 11.88
CA VAL A 159 -11.80 16.42 11.89
C VAL A 159 -10.51 16.07 12.62
N THR A 160 -9.49 16.94 12.59
CA THR A 160 -8.18 16.65 13.18
C THR A 160 -8.22 16.81 14.71
N LEU A 161 -7.68 15.85 15.45
CA LEU A 161 -7.51 15.95 16.90
C LEU A 161 -6.29 16.79 17.26
N ARG A 162 -6.47 17.66 18.25
CA ARG A 162 -5.43 18.46 18.88
C ARG A 162 -5.35 18.14 20.36
N PHE A 163 -4.14 18.03 20.88
CA PHE A 163 -3.90 17.87 22.30
C PHE A 163 -3.90 19.24 22.97
N GLN A 164 -4.41 19.33 24.19
CA GLN A 164 -4.48 20.55 24.98
C GLN A 164 -3.57 20.38 26.20
N ARG A 165 -2.29 20.68 26.02
CA ARG A 165 -1.23 20.49 27.04
C ARG A 165 -1.51 21.32 28.30
N GLU A 166 -2.11 22.50 28.12
CA GLU A 166 -2.55 23.41 29.17
C GLU A 166 -3.60 22.79 30.11
N ASN A 167 -4.36 21.79 29.65
CA ASN A 167 -5.40 21.13 30.43
C ASN A 167 -4.97 19.75 30.96
N PHE A 168 -3.77 19.28 30.59
CA PHE A 168 -3.31 17.95 30.97
C PHE A 168 -2.95 17.87 32.46
N GLY A 169 -3.58 16.94 33.20
CA GLY A 169 -3.44 16.84 34.66
C GLY A 169 -4.14 17.98 35.41
N ASP A 170 -3.78 18.19 36.68
CA ASP A 170 -4.48 19.15 37.55
C ASP A 170 -4.15 20.63 37.28
N ASN A 171 -3.05 20.94 36.56
CA ASN A 171 -2.59 22.32 36.31
C ASN A 171 -1.91 22.51 34.94
N GLY A 172 -2.19 21.66 33.96
CA GLY A 172 -1.43 21.59 32.71
C GLY A 172 -0.09 20.89 32.89
N GLY A 173 0.46 20.36 31.80
CA GLY A 173 1.71 19.63 31.87
C GLY A 173 2.15 18.99 30.56
N ASP A 174 3.40 18.54 30.56
CA ASP A 174 3.95 17.74 29.48
C ASP A 174 3.61 16.25 29.71
N PRO A 175 2.88 15.59 28.81
CA PRO A 175 2.56 14.17 28.91
C PRO A 175 3.76 13.23 28.71
N THR A 176 4.97 13.75 28.48
CA THR A 176 6.21 12.96 28.39
C THR A 176 6.37 12.00 29.59
N GLY A 177 6.68 10.74 29.30
CA GLY A 177 6.79 9.66 30.28
C GLY A 177 5.45 9.06 30.74
N THR A 178 4.31 9.58 30.27
CA THR A 178 2.98 9.03 30.56
C THR A 178 2.46 8.17 29.40
N LYS A 179 1.39 7.41 29.63
CA LYS A 179 0.72 6.66 28.55
C LYS A 179 0.09 7.53 27.45
N TYR A 180 0.05 8.86 27.62
CA TYR A 180 -0.52 9.79 26.65
C TYR A 180 0.53 10.55 25.83
N GLU A 181 1.83 10.32 26.06
CA GLU A 181 2.92 10.96 25.32
C GLU A 181 2.76 10.77 23.80
N ASN A 182 2.48 9.54 23.36
CA ASN A 182 2.32 9.23 21.95
C ASN A 182 1.07 9.90 21.34
N LEU A 183 -0.05 9.91 22.07
CA LEU A 183 -1.27 10.61 21.65
C LEU A 183 -1.01 12.10 21.46
N ALA A 184 -0.37 12.74 22.44
CA ALA A 184 -0.05 14.16 22.37
C ALA A 184 0.85 14.46 21.17
N THR A 185 1.90 13.66 20.97
CA THR A 185 2.82 13.80 19.83
C THR A 185 2.09 13.68 18.48
N MET A 186 1.24 12.66 18.31
CA MET A 186 0.49 12.47 17.06
C MET A 186 -0.56 13.57 16.82
N CYS A 187 -1.21 14.08 17.87
CA CYS A 187 -2.12 15.22 17.78
C CYS A 187 -1.37 16.51 17.39
N ASP A 188 -0.19 16.75 17.97
CA ASP A 188 0.66 17.90 17.67
C ASP A 188 1.10 17.86 16.19
N LEU A 189 1.41 16.67 15.66
CA LEU A 189 1.73 16.44 14.25
C LEU A 189 0.49 16.42 13.32
N GLY A 190 -0.72 16.55 13.87
CA GLY A 190 -1.98 16.55 13.10
C GLY A 190 -2.30 15.21 12.44
N GLN A 191 -1.84 14.10 13.01
CA GLN A 191 -1.92 12.76 12.42
C GLN A 191 -3.19 11.99 12.81
N LEU A 192 -4.03 12.51 13.69
CA LEU A 192 -5.17 11.77 14.22
C LEU A 192 -6.49 12.43 13.81
N LEU A 193 -7.29 11.72 13.02
CA LEU A 193 -8.59 12.17 12.54
C LEU A 193 -9.71 11.50 13.33
N TYR A 194 -10.61 12.30 13.92
CA TYR A 194 -11.74 11.78 14.70
C TYR A 194 -12.97 11.54 13.82
N VAL A 195 -13.36 10.28 13.68
CA VAL A 195 -14.40 9.84 12.73
C VAL A 195 -15.58 9.23 13.48
N ASP A 196 -16.80 9.56 13.05
CA ASP A 196 -18.08 9.06 13.59
C ASP A 196 -18.26 9.24 15.12
N GLN A 197 -17.53 10.18 15.72
CA GLN A 197 -17.49 10.40 17.17
C GLN A 197 -17.17 9.13 17.98
N LYS A 198 -16.39 8.21 17.41
CA LYS A 198 -16.17 6.89 18.02
C LYS A 198 -14.75 6.38 17.92
N LEU A 199 -14.03 6.73 16.85
CA LEU A 199 -12.72 6.16 16.58
C LEU A 199 -11.80 7.18 15.91
N ILE A 200 -10.52 6.82 15.92
CA ILE A 200 -9.46 7.60 15.32
C ILE A 200 -9.00 6.88 14.05
N VAL A 201 -8.79 7.67 12.99
CA VAL A 201 -8.04 7.26 11.81
C VAL A 201 -6.70 7.99 11.87
N TRP A 202 -5.61 7.24 11.91
CA TRP A 202 -4.27 7.79 11.73
C TRP A 202 -4.09 8.20 10.27
N GLU A 203 -3.54 9.39 10.05
CA GLU A 203 -3.17 9.97 8.76
C GLU A 203 -1.67 10.25 8.76
N LEU A 204 -0.98 9.91 7.67
CA LEU A 204 0.43 10.28 7.50
C LEU A 204 0.57 11.81 7.53
N SER A 205 1.56 12.34 8.26
CA SER A 205 1.82 13.78 8.22
C SER A 205 2.33 14.17 6.84
N ILE A 206 1.71 15.17 6.23
CA ILE A 206 2.14 15.67 4.92
C ILE A 206 3.56 16.25 4.95
N ASP A 207 4.00 16.69 6.13
CA ASP A 207 5.35 17.22 6.35
C ASP A 207 6.40 16.14 6.15
N THR A 208 6.05 14.86 6.37
CA THR A 208 6.93 13.73 6.04
C THR A 208 7.27 13.70 4.55
N LEU A 209 6.33 14.01 3.66
CA LEU A 209 6.58 14.05 2.22
C LEU A 209 7.18 15.39 1.76
N LYS A 210 6.68 16.51 2.32
CA LYS A 210 7.16 17.86 1.98
C LYS A 210 8.58 18.15 2.46
N ALA A 211 9.11 17.37 3.39
CA ALA A 211 10.48 17.51 3.85
C ALA A 211 11.51 17.21 2.76
N PHE A 212 11.19 16.39 1.75
CA PHE A 212 12.12 15.99 0.69
C PHE A 212 12.17 17.02 -0.44
N LYS A 213 13.32 17.10 -1.13
CA LYS A 213 13.51 17.96 -2.31
C LYS A 213 12.50 17.64 -3.41
N GLU A 214 12.33 16.36 -3.69
CA GLU A 214 11.35 15.81 -4.63
C GLU A 214 10.83 14.47 -4.13
N VAL A 215 9.62 14.12 -4.55
CA VAL A 215 9.00 12.82 -4.26
C VAL A 215 8.55 12.17 -5.55
N TRP A 216 9.10 10.99 -5.85
CA TRP A 216 8.73 10.18 -7.02
C TRP A 216 7.92 8.96 -6.56
N ILE A 217 6.69 8.83 -7.03
CA ILE A 217 5.79 7.72 -6.66
C ILE A 217 5.53 6.85 -7.87
N ALA A 218 6.02 5.60 -7.85
CA ALA A 218 5.82 4.66 -8.94
C ALA A 218 4.74 3.63 -8.62
N THR A 219 3.50 3.97 -8.91
CA THR A 219 2.37 3.05 -8.71
C THR A 219 1.53 2.85 -9.98
N TYR A 220 0.57 1.95 -9.89
CA TYR A 220 -0.46 1.75 -10.90
C TYR A 220 -1.76 2.40 -10.44
N MET A 221 -2.50 2.98 -11.37
CA MET A 221 -3.81 3.58 -11.11
C MET A 221 -3.75 4.62 -9.97
N PHE A 222 -2.82 5.58 -10.11
CA PHE A 222 -2.61 6.61 -9.08
C PHE A 222 -3.85 7.48 -8.86
N GLU A 223 -4.46 7.99 -9.93
CA GLU A 223 -5.67 8.82 -9.83
C GLU A 223 -6.86 8.03 -9.26
N GLY A 224 -7.49 8.57 -8.23
CA GLY A 224 -8.58 7.92 -7.49
C GLY A 224 -8.10 6.97 -6.38
N SER A 225 -6.80 6.73 -6.26
CA SER A 225 -6.21 6.00 -5.14
C SER A 225 -6.25 6.82 -3.84
N GLN A 226 -6.08 6.14 -2.70
CA GLN A 226 -5.94 6.78 -1.38
C GLN A 226 -4.83 7.82 -1.35
N MET A 227 -3.67 7.52 -1.95
CA MET A 227 -2.54 8.43 -2.01
C MET A 227 -2.88 9.71 -2.80
N SER A 228 -3.58 9.58 -3.95
CA SER A 228 -3.99 10.77 -4.73
C SER A 228 -5.00 11.65 -4.00
N ALA A 229 -5.97 11.03 -3.32
CA ALA A 229 -6.97 11.75 -2.52
C ALA A 229 -6.30 12.51 -1.36
N TYR A 230 -5.36 11.84 -0.68
CA TYR A 230 -4.53 12.43 0.38
C TYR A 230 -3.68 13.61 -0.13
N LEU A 231 -2.94 13.49 -1.23
CA LEU A 231 -2.15 14.62 -1.74
C LEU A 231 -3.04 15.82 -2.12
N LYS A 232 -4.20 15.55 -2.72
CA LYS A 232 -5.16 16.58 -3.11
C LYS A 232 -5.78 17.29 -1.91
N SER A 233 -6.07 16.58 -0.81
CA SER A 233 -6.62 17.21 0.41
C SER A 233 -5.67 18.22 1.04
N TYR A 234 -4.36 18.07 0.82
CA TYR A 234 -3.34 19.03 1.23
C TYR A 234 -2.96 20.05 0.14
N GLY A 235 -3.67 20.08 -0.99
CA GLY A 235 -3.39 20.98 -2.11
C GLY A 235 -2.04 20.74 -2.77
N VAL A 236 -1.48 19.52 -2.67
CA VAL A 236 -0.20 19.17 -3.30
C VAL A 236 -0.42 18.92 -4.78
N ASN A 237 0.19 19.78 -5.60
CA ASN A 237 0.24 19.59 -7.04
C ASN A 237 1.27 18.51 -7.38
N TYR A 238 0.94 17.67 -8.36
CA TYR A 238 1.84 16.63 -8.87
C TYR A 238 1.72 16.50 -10.38
N GLU A 239 2.80 16.05 -11.02
CA GLU A 239 2.82 15.66 -12.42
C GLU A 239 2.56 14.16 -12.55
N LEU A 240 1.69 13.77 -13.48
CA LEU A 240 1.40 12.36 -13.75
C LEU A 240 2.07 11.89 -15.04
N ILE A 241 3.19 11.19 -14.90
CA ILE A 241 3.90 10.59 -16.02
C ILE A 241 3.37 9.17 -16.27
N ARG A 242 2.68 8.96 -17.41
CA ARG A 242 2.11 7.66 -17.79
C ARG A 242 2.94 7.01 -18.89
N PHE A 243 3.26 5.73 -18.71
CA PHE A 243 3.99 4.93 -19.69
C PHE A 243 3.65 3.44 -19.61
N GLY A 244 4.07 2.71 -20.65
CA GLY A 244 3.80 1.29 -20.86
C GLY A 244 2.50 1.04 -21.63
N ASN A 245 2.16 -0.24 -21.76
CA ASN A 245 0.98 -0.67 -22.52
C ASN A 245 -0.33 -0.29 -21.81
N LYS A 246 -1.36 0.00 -22.61
CA LYS A 246 -2.75 0.15 -22.17
C LYS A 246 -3.37 -1.22 -21.85
N PRO A 247 -4.37 -1.28 -20.95
CA PRO A 247 -5.10 -2.50 -20.66
C PRO A 247 -5.67 -3.21 -21.91
N SER A 248 -6.23 -2.46 -22.87
CA SER A 248 -6.79 -3.03 -24.10
C SER A 248 -5.78 -3.80 -24.94
N GLN A 249 -4.50 -3.41 -24.91
CA GLN A 249 -3.44 -4.05 -25.70
C GLN A 249 -3.13 -5.48 -25.23
N ILE A 250 -3.44 -5.81 -23.98
CA ILE A 250 -3.17 -7.13 -23.38
C ILE A 250 -4.45 -7.91 -23.04
N LYS A 251 -5.62 -7.35 -23.34
CA LYS A 251 -6.90 -8.02 -23.13
C LYS A 251 -6.93 -9.42 -23.72
N HIS A 252 -6.25 -9.64 -24.85
CA HIS A 252 -6.12 -10.94 -25.50
C HIS A 252 -5.37 -12.00 -24.66
N LEU A 253 -4.61 -11.60 -23.64
CA LEU A 253 -3.93 -12.50 -22.70
C LEU A 253 -4.83 -12.91 -21.52
N VAL A 254 -5.99 -12.27 -21.33
CA VAL A 254 -6.85 -12.50 -20.15
C VAL A 254 -8.14 -13.18 -20.57
N ASN A 255 -8.27 -14.46 -20.25
CA ASN A 255 -9.51 -15.21 -20.44
C ASN A 255 -10.32 -15.25 -19.14
N ILE A 256 -11.41 -14.47 -19.06
CA ILE A 256 -12.27 -14.40 -17.88
C ILE A 256 -13.39 -15.44 -17.98
N SER A 257 -13.53 -16.30 -16.97
CA SER A 257 -14.60 -17.29 -16.90
C SER A 257 -15.99 -16.66 -16.83
N ASP A 258 -16.86 -17.00 -17.79
CA ASP A 258 -18.25 -16.56 -17.93
C ASP A 258 -19.27 -17.61 -17.45
N ASP A 259 -18.82 -18.73 -16.88
CA ASP A 259 -19.67 -19.84 -16.46
C ASP A 259 -20.74 -19.42 -15.42
N ALA A 260 -22.01 -19.40 -15.84
CA ALA A 260 -23.12 -18.89 -15.04
C ALA A 260 -23.29 -19.61 -13.70
N PHE A 261 -23.02 -20.92 -13.65
CA PHE A 261 -23.25 -21.74 -12.46
C PHE A 261 -22.26 -21.41 -11.34
N ILE A 262 -20.95 -21.42 -11.63
CA ILE A 262 -19.96 -21.09 -10.59
C ILE A 262 -20.00 -19.59 -10.24
N ASN A 263 -20.46 -18.74 -11.17
CA ASN A 263 -20.58 -17.30 -10.98
C ASN A 263 -21.82 -16.87 -10.16
N GLU A 264 -22.82 -17.74 -10.00
CA GLU A 264 -24.10 -17.41 -9.31
C GLU A 264 -23.87 -16.85 -7.89
N ILE A 265 -22.90 -17.41 -7.17
CA ILE A 265 -22.55 -17.02 -5.79
C ILE A 265 -22.19 -15.53 -5.65
N GLY A 266 -21.74 -14.89 -6.72
CA GLY A 266 -21.29 -13.50 -6.72
C GLY A 266 -22.21 -12.52 -7.44
N THR A 267 -23.46 -12.91 -7.74
CA THR A 267 -24.38 -12.09 -8.55
C THR A 267 -24.71 -10.73 -7.93
N LYS A 268 -24.94 -10.67 -6.60
CA LYS A 268 -25.28 -9.42 -5.91
C LYS A 268 -24.06 -8.50 -5.81
N LYS A 269 -24.27 -7.17 -5.91
CA LYS A 269 -23.20 -6.15 -5.84
C LYS A 269 -22.26 -6.31 -4.64
N THR A 270 -22.77 -6.72 -3.48
CA THR A 270 -22.01 -6.88 -2.23
C THR A 270 -21.70 -8.35 -1.89
N ALA A 271 -22.04 -9.30 -2.77
CA ALA A 271 -21.68 -10.70 -2.56
C ALA A 271 -20.16 -10.84 -2.48
N LEU A 272 -19.69 -11.79 -1.67
CA LEU A 272 -18.27 -12.05 -1.42
C LEU A 272 -17.50 -10.89 -0.74
N SER A 273 -18.21 -9.92 -0.14
CA SER A 273 -17.58 -8.86 0.66
C SER A 273 -17.04 -9.39 1.99
N SER A 274 -16.16 -8.62 2.63
CA SER A 274 -15.63 -8.94 3.96
C SER A 274 -16.74 -9.17 4.99
N SER A 275 -17.81 -8.35 4.96
CA SER A 275 -18.98 -8.52 5.81
C SER A 275 -19.69 -9.86 5.59
N GLN A 276 -19.85 -10.30 4.33
CA GLN A 276 -20.46 -11.61 4.02
C GLN A 276 -19.59 -12.78 4.51
N PHE A 277 -18.26 -12.66 4.39
CA PHE A 277 -17.33 -13.64 4.94
C PHE A 277 -17.41 -13.73 6.47
N ARG A 278 -17.77 -12.64 7.17
CA ARG A 278 -17.95 -12.64 8.62
C ARG A 278 -19.30 -13.22 9.05
N THR A 279 -20.40 -12.87 8.37
CA THR A 279 -21.75 -13.28 8.79
C THR A 279 -22.15 -14.67 8.32
N ASN A 280 -21.72 -15.10 7.13
CA ASN A 280 -22.17 -16.34 6.49
C ASN A 280 -21.00 -17.29 6.16
N LYS A 281 -19.91 -17.21 6.93
CA LYS A 281 -18.60 -17.84 6.64
C LYS A 281 -18.69 -19.29 6.18
N LYS A 282 -19.38 -20.15 6.94
CA LYS A 282 -19.42 -21.60 6.71
C LYS A 282 -20.01 -21.95 5.35
N VAL A 283 -21.26 -21.54 5.11
CA VAL A 283 -22.00 -21.81 3.87
C VAL A 283 -21.26 -21.20 2.67
N LEU A 284 -20.75 -19.98 2.84
CA LEU A 284 -20.02 -19.29 1.78
C LEU A 284 -18.73 -20.04 1.40
N CYS A 285 -17.91 -20.42 2.38
CA CYS A 285 -16.64 -21.12 2.13
C CYS A 285 -16.88 -22.53 1.55
N GLU A 286 -17.91 -23.24 1.99
CA GLU A 286 -18.29 -24.54 1.43
C GLU A 286 -18.65 -24.43 -0.06
N GLN A 287 -19.43 -23.41 -0.45
CA GLN A 287 -19.78 -23.19 -1.86
C GLN A 287 -18.57 -22.73 -2.67
N LEU A 288 -17.75 -21.82 -2.14
CA LEU A 288 -16.51 -21.37 -2.79
C LEU A 288 -15.52 -22.52 -2.99
N SER A 289 -15.38 -23.43 -2.03
CA SER A 289 -14.51 -24.61 -2.15
C SER A 289 -14.96 -25.51 -3.31
N LYS A 290 -16.27 -25.80 -3.41
CA LYS A 290 -16.85 -26.58 -4.52
C LYS A 290 -16.66 -25.88 -5.87
N ASN A 291 -16.92 -24.58 -5.94
CA ASN A 291 -16.77 -23.80 -7.17
C ASN A 291 -15.31 -23.71 -7.61
N LEU A 292 -14.38 -23.53 -6.66
CA LEU A 292 -12.94 -23.52 -6.92
C LEU A 292 -12.45 -24.86 -7.48
N ASP A 293 -12.87 -25.98 -6.89
CA ASP A 293 -12.53 -27.32 -7.38
C ASP A 293 -13.10 -27.56 -8.78
N ASN A 294 -14.37 -27.22 -9.01
CA ASN A 294 -15.01 -27.34 -10.31
C ASN A 294 -14.29 -26.49 -11.38
N TYR A 295 -13.97 -25.23 -11.04
CA TYR A 295 -13.26 -24.34 -11.95
C TYR A 295 -11.89 -24.91 -12.31
N PHE A 296 -11.03 -25.19 -11.33
CA PHE A 296 -9.68 -25.65 -11.63
C PHE A 296 -9.65 -27.02 -12.31
N ARG A 297 -10.53 -27.96 -11.94
CA ARG A 297 -10.48 -29.31 -12.52
C ARG A 297 -11.20 -29.43 -13.85
N ASN A 298 -12.40 -28.88 -13.95
CA ASN A 298 -13.30 -29.17 -15.07
C ASN A 298 -13.33 -28.04 -16.10
N LYS A 299 -13.17 -26.78 -15.67
CA LYS A 299 -13.22 -25.61 -16.56
C LYS A 299 -11.84 -25.24 -17.09
N ALA A 300 -10.92 -24.90 -16.19
CA ALA A 300 -9.54 -24.51 -16.53
C ALA A 300 -8.62 -25.71 -16.78
N LYS A 301 -8.97 -26.91 -16.28
CA LYS A 301 -8.14 -28.13 -16.33
C LYS A 301 -6.70 -27.89 -15.82
N ALA A 302 -6.59 -27.03 -14.82
CA ALA A 302 -5.37 -26.60 -14.16
C ALA A 302 -4.69 -27.76 -13.43
N LYS A 303 -3.35 -27.77 -13.40
CA LYS A 303 -2.53 -28.75 -12.70
C LYS A 303 -1.97 -28.17 -11.38
N LYS A 304 -1.50 -29.03 -10.49
CA LYS A 304 -0.73 -28.55 -9.33
C LYS A 304 0.48 -27.77 -9.84
N GLY A 305 0.72 -26.59 -9.29
CA GLY A 305 1.85 -25.74 -9.71
C GLY A 305 1.52 -24.65 -10.72
N ASP A 306 0.42 -24.74 -11.48
CA ASP A 306 0.00 -23.69 -12.43
C ASP A 306 -1.16 -22.81 -11.90
N ARG A 307 -1.62 -23.09 -10.67
CA ARG A 307 -2.74 -22.42 -10.01
C ARG A 307 -2.28 -21.29 -9.10
N LEU A 308 -3.10 -20.25 -9.02
CA LEU A 308 -3.03 -19.23 -7.99
C LEU A 308 -4.45 -18.80 -7.62
N TRP A 309 -4.74 -18.63 -6.34
CA TRP A 309 -6.05 -18.14 -5.95
C TRP A 309 -6.00 -17.27 -4.70
N THR A 310 -7.03 -16.47 -4.50
CA THR A 310 -7.14 -15.59 -3.35
C THR A 310 -8.56 -15.51 -2.81
N SER A 311 -8.64 -15.15 -1.53
CA SER A 311 -9.85 -14.89 -0.76
C SER A 311 -9.47 -13.99 0.41
N PHE A 312 -10.43 -13.59 1.26
CA PHE A 312 -10.06 -13.09 2.59
C PHE A 312 -9.34 -14.19 3.38
N LYS A 313 -8.32 -13.80 4.15
CA LYS A 313 -7.46 -14.69 4.94
C LYS A 313 -8.27 -15.63 5.84
N ASP A 314 -9.30 -15.10 6.50
CA ASP A 314 -10.17 -15.87 7.39
C ASP A 314 -10.86 -17.07 6.71
N GLY A 315 -11.12 -16.99 5.40
CA GLY A 315 -11.77 -18.03 4.61
C GLY A 315 -10.81 -19.02 3.94
N GLN A 316 -9.50 -18.71 3.89
CA GLN A 316 -8.50 -19.46 3.13
C GLN A 316 -8.54 -20.96 3.44
N THR A 317 -8.36 -21.35 4.71
CA THR A 317 -8.28 -22.77 5.09
C THR A 317 -9.54 -23.55 4.74
N ALA A 318 -10.71 -22.93 4.91
CA ALA A 318 -12.00 -23.57 4.62
C ALA A 318 -12.24 -23.76 3.12
N ILE A 319 -11.82 -22.79 2.31
CA ILE A 319 -11.96 -22.85 0.84
C ILE A 319 -10.93 -23.81 0.24
N ALA A 320 -9.68 -23.76 0.72
CA ALA A 320 -8.57 -24.52 0.18
C ALA A 320 -8.77 -26.04 0.26
N GLY A 321 -9.44 -26.49 1.34
CA GLY A 321 -9.46 -27.90 1.71
C GLY A 321 -8.04 -28.45 1.88
N SER A 322 -7.82 -29.72 1.50
CA SER A 322 -6.48 -30.32 1.48
C SER A 322 -5.69 -30.05 0.21
N ARG A 323 -6.36 -29.61 -0.87
CA ARG A 323 -5.81 -29.64 -2.23
C ARG A 323 -5.17 -28.34 -2.68
N TYR A 324 -5.67 -27.19 -2.20
CA TYR A 324 -5.32 -25.87 -2.74
C TYR A 324 -4.56 -24.99 -1.74
N LYS A 325 -3.98 -25.57 -0.69
CA LYS A 325 -3.35 -24.82 0.42
C LYS A 325 -2.12 -24.02 -0.02
N ASP A 326 -1.31 -24.62 -0.89
CA ASP A 326 0.00 -24.08 -1.30
C ASP A 326 -0.12 -23.05 -2.44
N GLU A 327 -1.30 -22.93 -3.06
CA GLU A 327 -1.55 -22.03 -4.18
C GLU A 327 -2.37 -20.78 -3.79
N TRP A 328 -2.60 -20.56 -2.49
CA TRP A 328 -3.24 -19.34 -2.02
C TRP A 328 -2.23 -18.20 -1.85
N LEU A 329 -2.59 -17.03 -2.36
CA LEU A 329 -1.83 -15.79 -2.18
C LEU A 329 -2.76 -14.69 -1.68
N ALA A 330 -2.37 -13.97 -0.64
CA ALA A 330 -3.14 -12.83 -0.16
C ALA A 330 -3.31 -11.78 -1.27
N PHE A 331 -4.50 -11.21 -1.42
CA PHE A 331 -4.78 -10.27 -2.51
C PHE A 331 -3.90 -9.01 -2.45
N ASN A 332 -3.48 -8.62 -1.25
CA ASN A 332 -2.64 -7.45 -0.98
C ASN A 332 -1.14 -7.78 -0.92
N THR A 333 -0.71 -8.97 -1.35
CA THR A 333 0.72 -9.29 -1.41
C THR A 333 1.41 -8.41 -2.45
N LYS A 334 2.29 -7.53 -1.96
CA LYS A 334 3.14 -6.65 -2.77
C LYS A 334 4.47 -7.33 -3.10
N ALA A 335 5.16 -6.84 -4.12
CA ALA A 335 6.58 -7.07 -4.41
C ALA A 335 7.15 -8.52 -4.48
N THR A 336 6.38 -9.55 -4.87
CA THR A 336 6.90 -10.92 -5.15
C THR A 336 6.91 -11.28 -6.64
N ASN A 337 7.93 -12.03 -7.08
CA ASN A 337 8.07 -12.63 -8.42
C ASN A 337 7.86 -14.16 -8.43
N GLU A 338 7.56 -14.77 -7.28
CA GLU A 338 7.50 -16.24 -7.10
C GLU A 338 6.40 -16.95 -7.90
N TYR A 339 5.41 -16.20 -8.37
CA TYR A 339 4.20 -16.76 -9.00
C TYR A 339 4.14 -16.51 -10.51
N ARG A 340 5.24 -16.07 -11.14
CA ARG A 340 5.30 -15.73 -12.57
C ARG A 340 5.00 -16.90 -13.53
N GLU A 341 4.95 -18.14 -13.04
CA GLU A 341 4.62 -19.32 -13.85
C GLU A 341 3.13 -19.72 -13.73
N LYS A 342 2.34 -19.04 -12.89
CA LYS A 342 0.94 -19.42 -12.65
C LYS A 342 0.05 -18.90 -13.79
N THR A 343 -0.72 -19.77 -14.43
CA THR A 343 -1.58 -19.42 -15.58
C THR A 343 -3.07 -19.54 -15.29
N ASN A 344 -3.46 -20.24 -14.22
CA ASN A 344 -4.87 -20.46 -13.86
C ASN A 344 -5.18 -19.78 -12.52
N LEU A 345 -5.96 -18.71 -12.57
CA LEU A 345 -6.23 -17.82 -11.45
C LEU A 345 -7.67 -17.91 -10.95
N ALA A 346 -7.88 -17.71 -9.65
CA ALA A 346 -9.22 -17.51 -9.07
C ALA A 346 -9.24 -16.39 -8.01
N TYR A 347 -10.02 -15.34 -8.25
CA TYR A 347 -10.16 -14.17 -7.37
C TYR A 347 -11.50 -14.20 -6.63
N LEU A 348 -11.55 -14.83 -5.46
CA LEU A 348 -12.79 -15.25 -4.80
C LEU A 348 -13.33 -14.25 -3.76
N LEU A 349 -13.12 -12.96 -3.99
CA LEU A 349 -13.55 -11.91 -3.06
C LEU A 349 -14.08 -10.69 -3.80
N ASN A 350 -14.84 -9.87 -3.07
CA ASN A 350 -15.31 -8.56 -3.50
C ASN A 350 -14.74 -7.52 -2.54
N LEU A 351 -13.73 -6.79 -2.99
CA LEU A 351 -12.93 -5.94 -2.14
C LEU A 351 -13.59 -4.57 -1.99
N PHE A 352 -13.68 -4.06 -0.77
CA PHE A 352 -14.08 -2.68 -0.47
C PHE A 352 -13.01 -2.09 0.46
N PRO A 353 -12.69 -0.78 0.34
CA PRO A 353 -11.82 -0.12 1.31
C PRO A 353 -12.48 -0.12 2.71
N ASN A 354 -11.66 0.13 3.73
CA ASN A 354 -12.19 0.29 5.08
C ASN A 354 -13.15 1.49 5.12
N PRO A 355 -14.42 1.32 5.54
CA PRO A 355 -15.40 2.42 5.56
C PRO A 355 -14.94 3.63 6.37
N MET A 356 -14.16 3.41 7.43
CA MET A 356 -13.66 4.52 8.26
C MET A 356 -12.60 5.34 7.55
N VAL A 357 -11.74 4.69 6.75
CA VAL A 357 -10.77 5.38 5.90
C VAL A 357 -11.48 6.17 4.80
N VAL A 358 -12.52 5.59 4.18
CA VAL A 358 -13.34 6.32 3.19
C VAL A 358 -13.97 7.56 3.82
N LYS A 359 -14.57 7.43 5.01
CA LYS A 359 -15.15 8.57 5.73
C LYS A 359 -14.11 9.63 6.08
N ALA A 360 -12.96 9.24 6.63
CA ALA A 360 -11.88 10.17 6.96
C ALA A 360 -11.46 10.98 5.72
N SER A 361 -11.21 10.32 4.59
CA SER A 361 -10.86 10.99 3.33
C SER A 361 -11.96 11.92 2.81
N ALA A 362 -13.23 11.52 2.96
CA ALA A 362 -14.37 12.33 2.54
C ALA A 362 -14.54 13.58 3.42
N MET A 363 -14.29 13.48 4.73
CA MET A 363 -14.30 14.63 5.66
C MET A 363 -13.21 15.65 5.30
N LYS A 364 -12.11 15.22 4.66
CA LYS A 364 -11.06 16.09 4.10
C LYS A 364 -11.38 16.60 2.68
N GLY A 365 -12.59 16.35 2.15
CA GLY A 365 -13.07 16.87 0.86
C GLY A 365 -12.68 16.06 -0.39
N PHE A 366 -11.95 14.96 -0.22
CA PHE A 366 -11.46 14.12 -1.32
C PHE A 366 -11.69 12.64 -1.01
N PRO A 367 -12.89 12.10 -1.30
CA PRO A 367 -13.20 10.70 -1.00
C PRO A 367 -12.38 9.74 -1.86
N VAL A 368 -11.95 8.64 -1.25
CA VAL A 368 -11.33 7.51 -1.96
C VAL A 368 -12.33 6.91 -2.95
N ASN A 369 -11.90 6.68 -4.19
CA ASN A 369 -12.71 5.95 -5.16
C ASN A 369 -12.62 4.44 -4.86
N GLU A 370 -13.70 3.88 -4.31
CA GLU A 370 -13.75 2.47 -3.88
C GLU A 370 -13.50 1.48 -5.03
N ASP A 371 -13.97 1.79 -6.24
CA ASP A 371 -13.84 0.92 -7.40
C ASP A 371 -12.41 0.96 -7.95
N VAL A 372 -11.76 2.14 -7.97
CA VAL A 372 -10.33 2.25 -8.30
C VAL A 372 -9.47 1.51 -7.29
N PHE A 373 -9.77 1.64 -5.99
CA PHE A 373 -9.08 0.88 -4.94
C PHE A 373 -9.22 -0.63 -5.13
N ALA A 374 -10.46 -1.11 -5.34
CA ALA A 374 -10.72 -2.53 -5.51
C ALA A 374 -10.05 -3.10 -6.77
N LEU A 375 -10.13 -2.34 -7.88
CA LEU A 375 -9.54 -2.71 -9.15
C LEU A 375 -8.01 -2.72 -9.09
N SER A 376 -7.39 -1.70 -8.49
CA SER A 376 -5.94 -1.61 -8.41
C SER A 376 -5.37 -2.84 -7.71
N GLU A 377 -5.88 -3.19 -6.53
CA GLU A 377 -5.50 -4.40 -5.77
C GLU A 377 -5.68 -5.69 -6.57
N MET A 378 -6.81 -5.84 -7.27
CA MET A 378 -7.04 -7.01 -8.14
C MET A 378 -6.02 -7.09 -9.27
N VAL A 379 -5.76 -5.97 -9.98
CA VAL A 379 -4.77 -5.92 -11.06
C VAL A 379 -3.37 -6.22 -10.53
N GLN A 380 -3.00 -5.68 -9.36
CA GLN A 380 -1.70 -5.99 -8.73
C GLN A 380 -1.54 -7.49 -8.48
N TRP A 381 -2.59 -8.11 -7.95
CA TRP A 381 -2.60 -9.54 -7.65
C TRP A 381 -2.54 -10.39 -8.92
N VAL A 382 -3.32 -10.03 -9.96
CA VAL A 382 -3.28 -10.71 -11.25
C VAL A 382 -1.88 -10.66 -11.86
N TRP A 383 -1.15 -9.56 -11.69
CA TRP A 383 0.23 -9.42 -12.19
C TRP A 383 1.32 -10.13 -11.39
N ARG A 384 0.95 -10.88 -10.36
CA ARG A 384 1.85 -11.87 -9.76
C ARG A 384 1.96 -13.13 -10.62
N SER A 385 1.02 -13.32 -11.55
CA SER A 385 0.93 -14.48 -12.42
C SER A 385 1.74 -14.35 -13.72
N ALA A 386 1.60 -15.34 -14.60
CA ALA A 386 2.29 -15.43 -15.88
C ALA A 386 2.02 -14.29 -16.87
N ILE A 387 0.95 -13.51 -16.67
CA ILE A 387 0.71 -12.29 -17.46
C ILE A 387 1.85 -11.27 -17.33
N ARG A 388 2.58 -11.28 -16.22
CA ARG A 388 3.76 -10.43 -16.01
C ARG A 388 4.85 -10.67 -17.08
N GLU A 389 5.00 -11.93 -17.49
CA GLU A 389 5.94 -12.37 -18.52
C GLU A 389 5.31 -12.35 -19.92
N GLY A 390 4.14 -11.71 -20.07
CA GLY A 390 3.41 -11.66 -21.34
C GLY A 390 2.68 -12.95 -21.71
N ASN A 391 2.56 -13.91 -20.79
CA ASN A 391 1.88 -15.18 -21.06
C ASN A 391 0.36 -15.09 -20.80
N PRO A 392 -0.48 -15.79 -21.60
CA PRO A 392 -1.91 -15.85 -21.37
C PRO A 392 -2.30 -16.49 -20.03
N ILE A 393 -3.40 -16.03 -19.45
CA ILE A 393 -3.97 -16.52 -18.20
C ILE A 393 -5.47 -16.80 -18.33
N ASN A 394 -5.96 -17.77 -17.56
CA ASN A 394 -7.40 -17.98 -17.31
C ASN A 394 -7.73 -17.48 -15.90
N ILE A 395 -8.78 -16.68 -15.74
CA ILE A 395 -9.19 -16.15 -14.44
C ILE A 395 -10.67 -16.37 -14.14
N TYR A 396 -10.96 -16.89 -12.95
CA TYR A 396 -12.31 -16.97 -12.40
C TYR A 396 -12.54 -15.87 -11.36
N VAL A 397 -13.49 -14.99 -11.65
CA VAL A 397 -13.91 -13.88 -10.77
C VAL A 397 -15.42 -14.00 -10.54
N PRO A 398 -15.88 -14.68 -9.48
CA PRO A 398 -17.31 -14.90 -9.24
C PRO A 398 -18.07 -13.61 -8.91
N SER A 399 -17.44 -12.66 -8.23
CA SER A 399 -18.07 -11.37 -7.91
C SER A 399 -18.39 -10.63 -9.21
N SER A 400 -19.69 -10.38 -9.46
CA SER A 400 -20.15 -9.64 -10.63
C SER A 400 -19.55 -8.24 -10.68
N ARG A 401 -19.41 -7.58 -9.52
CA ARG A 401 -18.76 -6.28 -9.37
C ARG A 401 -17.30 -6.34 -9.79
N MET A 402 -16.48 -7.18 -9.16
CA MET A 402 -15.04 -7.25 -9.48
C MET A 402 -14.80 -7.69 -10.93
N ARG A 403 -15.60 -8.62 -11.44
CA ARG A 403 -15.53 -9.04 -12.85
C ARG A 403 -15.84 -7.89 -13.79
N LYS A 404 -16.85 -7.07 -13.48
CA LYS A 404 -17.17 -5.87 -14.24
C LYS A 404 -15.98 -4.90 -14.22
N LEU A 405 -15.45 -4.57 -13.04
CA LEU A 405 -14.27 -3.69 -12.90
C LEU A 405 -13.08 -4.17 -13.76
N LEU A 406 -12.80 -5.48 -13.76
CA LEU A 406 -11.72 -6.05 -14.58
C LEU A 406 -12.00 -5.88 -16.09
N ASN A 407 -13.23 -6.11 -16.53
CA ASN A 407 -13.60 -5.96 -17.94
C ASN A 407 -13.54 -4.50 -18.38
N ASP A 408 -14.14 -3.60 -17.61
CA ASP A 408 -14.14 -2.16 -17.87
C ASP A 408 -12.68 -1.64 -17.92
N TRP A 409 -11.82 -2.11 -17.02
CA TRP A 409 -10.38 -1.83 -17.06
C TRP A 409 -9.71 -2.31 -18.34
N LEU A 410 -9.93 -3.58 -18.74
CA LEU A 410 -9.41 -4.15 -19.98
C LEU A 410 -9.94 -3.44 -21.24
N ASN A 411 -10.95 -2.59 -21.12
CA ASN A 411 -11.49 -1.74 -22.18
C ASN A 411 -11.03 -0.26 -22.06
N ASP A 412 -10.00 0.02 -21.27
CA ASP A 412 -9.41 1.35 -21.06
C ASP A 412 -10.34 2.37 -20.35
N GLU A 413 -11.44 1.94 -19.70
CA GLU A 413 -12.40 2.85 -19.06
C GLU A 413 -11.82 3.62 -17.86
N TYR A 414 -10.67 3.20 -17.35
CA TYR A 414 -9.99 3.80 -16.19
C TYR A 414 -8.80 4.70 -16.56
N GLU A 415 -8.49 4.86 -17.86
CA GLU A 415 -7.31 5.62 -18.28
C GLU A 415 -7.43 7.13 -17.99
N ASN A 416 -8.64 7.69 -18.04
CA ASN A 416 -8.90 9.13 -17.86
C ASN A 416 -9.53 9.48 -16.50
N ILE A 417 -9.37 8.64 -15.48
CA ILE A 417 -9.90 8.95 -14.16
C ILE A 417 -9.14 10.12 -13.53
N ILE A 418 -9.91 11.04 -12.96
CA ILE A 418 -9.43 12.14 -12.12
C ILE A 418 -10.14 12.00 -10.78
N ALA A 419 -9.42 12.11 -9.66
CA ALA A 419 -10.07 12.15 -8.35
C ALA A 419 -11.03 13.35 -8.25
N LYS A 420 -12.26 13.11 -7.80
CA LYS A 420 -13.30 14.15 -7.67
C LYS A 420 -13.18 14.87 -6.32
N SER A 421 -13.37 16.19 -6.32
CA SER A 421 -13.53 16.98 -5.09
C SER A 421 -15.01 17.06 -4.74
N THR A 422 -15.36 16.87 -3.47
CA THR A 422 -16.73 17.11 -2.97
C THR A 422 -16.95 18.55 -2.51
N LEU A 423 -15.88 19.35 -2.40
CA LEU A 423 -15.97 20.77 -2.03
C LEU A 423 -16.58 21.63 -3.15
N GLN A 424 -16.32 21.29 -4.42
CA GLN A 424 -16.93 21.97 -5.57
C GLN A 424 -18.43 21.68 -5.73
N GLU A 425 -18.90 20.52 -5.27
CA GLU A 425 -20.33 20.18 -5.31
C GLU A 425 -21.14 20.92 -4.22
N ALA A 426 -20.50 21.29 -3.11
CA ALA A 426 -21.13 22.08 -2.03
C ALA A 426 -21.32 23.56 -2.44
N GLU A 427 -20.33 24.19 -3.07
CA GLU A 427 -20.46 25.58 -3.56
C GLU A 427 -21.53 25.74 -4.65
N GLN A 428 -21.81 24.69 -5.44
CA GLN A 428 -22.90 24.72 -6.42
C GLN A 428 -24.29 24.56 -5.81
N LEU A 429 -24.40 23.95 -4.62
CA LEU A 429 -25.67 23.76 -3.92
C LEU A 429 -26.07 24.98 -3.07
N ASP A 430 -25.12 25.79 -2.63
CA ASP A 430 -25.38 27.05 -1.92
C ASP A 430 -25.67 28.24 -2.86
N LEU A 431 -25.60 28.03 -4.19
CA LEU A 431 -25.88 29.02 -5.23
C LEU A 431 -27.22 28.80 -5.97
N VAL A 432 -28.10 27.92 -5.49
CA VAL A 432 -29.45 27.65 -6.07
C VAL A 432 -30.58 28.10 -5.15
#